data_AF-A0A812U9G9-F1
#
_entry.id   AF-A0A812U9G9-F1
#
_cell.length_a   1.000
_cell.length_b   1.000
_cell.length_c   1.000
_cell.angle_alpha   90.00
_cell.angle_beta   90.00
_cell.angle_gamma   90.00
#
_symmetry.space_group_name_H-M   'P 1'
#
loop_
_entity.id
_entity.type
_entity.pdbx_description
1 polymer ?
#
loop_
_entity_poly.entity_id
_entity_poly.type
_entity_poly.pdbx_seq_one_letter_code
_entity_poly.pdbx_strand_id
1 'polypeptide(L)'
;ALSGFSLLLRCDTAARIPEPPARSDAAGNAHLEHLRLAERPIGAFEPYAVCGMLELQWPTVMACPPCQAQDFGAQLGKCDEEQMRFVTFKLMRPCIGGMAAPPGYKESCAGDNIKSIAKHVGKVVKEQYPMRATIVSVAAVLLGCTLICYATHLHRSYRQRFLQDGL
;
A
#
# COMPACT_ATOMS: atom_id res chain seq x y z
N ALA A 1 -39.20 -14.68 2.03
CA ALA A 1 -37.75 -14.47 1.87
C ALA A 1 -37.46 -13.03 2.26
N LEU A 2 -36.50 -12.78 3.15
CA LEU A 2 -36.08 -11.42 3.50
C LEU A 2 -35.21 -10.89 2.36
N SER A 3 -35.74 -9.97 1.57
CA SER A 3 -34.97 -9.26 0.55
C SER A 3 -34.04 -8.27 1.25
N GLY A 4 -32.76 -8.65 1.38
CA GLY A 4 -31.72 -7.77 1.90
C GLY A 4 -31.15 -6.88 0.81
N PHE A 5 -30.82 -5.64 1.14
CA PHE A 5 -30.04 -4.75 0.28
C PHE A 5 -28.73 -4.39 0.98
N SER A 6 -27.66 -4.27 0.19
CA SER A 6 -26.35 -3.81 0.66
C SER A 6 -25.93 -2.60 -0.16
N LEU A 7 -25.54 -1.53 0.52
CA LEU A 7 -25.01 -0.31 -0.09
C LEU A 7 -23.48 -0.33 -0.01
N LEU A 8 -22.83 -0.28 -1.17
CA LEU A 8 -21.38 -0.22 -1.33
C LEU A 8 -20.98 1.21 -1.72
N LEU A 9 -20.10 1.81 -0.93
CA LEU A 9 -19.51 3.10 -1.25
C LEU A 9 -18.27 2.88 -2.11
N ARG A 10 -18.27 3.42 -3.32
CA ARG A 10 -17.16 3.29 -4.26
C ARG A 10 -16.34 4.58 -4.26
N CYS A 11 -15.04 4.46 -4.01
CA CYS A 11 -14.13 5.59 -4.18
C CYS A 11 -14.10 6.03 -5.65
N ASP A 12 -14.44 7.30 -5.86
CA ASP A 12 -14.34 7.97 -7.16
C ASP A 12 -13.82 9.40 -6.93
N THR A 13 -12.58 9.65 -7.36
CA THR A 13 -11.91 10.95 -7.20
C THR A 13 -12.48 12.04 -8.10
N ALA A 14 -13.25 11.67 -9.12
CA ALA A 14 -13.91 12.59 -10.03
C ALA A 14 -15.40 12.78 -9.71
N ALA A 15 -15.93 12.07 -8.70
CA ALA A 15 -17.32 12.22 -8.30
C ALA A 15 -17.59 13.65 -7.82
N ARG A 16 -18.49 14.35 -8.51
CA ARG A 16 -19.06 15.60 -8.03
C ARG A 16 -20.22 15.23 -7.12
N ILE A 17 -19.99 15.25 -5.82
CA ILE A 17 -21.08 15.05 -4.85
C ILE A 17 -21.88 16.36 -4.81
N PRO A 18 -23.18 16.34 -5.15
CA PRO A 18 -24.05 17.49 -4.94
C PRO A 18 -24.09 17.84 -3.45
N GLU A 19 -24.07 19.13 -3.10
CA GLU A 19 -24.38 19.56 -1.74
C GLU A 19 -25.83 20.08 -1.71
N PRO A 20 -26.73 19.49 -0.90
CA PRO A 20 -26.54 18.35 -0.01
C PRO A 20 -26.48 16.99 -0.76
N PRO A 21 -25.77 15.98 -0.20
CA PRO A 21 -25.52 14.68 -0.86
C PRO A 21 -26.78 13.82 -1.04
N ALA A 22 -27.84 14.13 -0.28
CA ALA A 22 -29.14 13.50 -0.39
C ALA A 22 -30.23 14.59 -0.35
N ARG A 23 -31.29 14.38 -1.13
CA ARG A 23 -32.49 15.23 -1.11
C ARG A 23 -33.65 14.48 -0.49
N SER A 24 -34.36 15.09 0.43
CA SER A 24 -35.60 14.51 0.95
C SER A 24 -36.78 14.94 0.09
N ASP A 25 -37.64 13.99 -0.26
CA ASP A 25 -38.93 14.32 -0.89
C ASP A 25 -39.98 14.74 0.16
N ALA A 26 -41.15 15.18 -0.32
CA ALA A 26 -42.26 15.58 0.54
C ALA A 26 -42.85 14.42 1.36
N ALA A 27 -42.51 13.17 1.02
CA ALA A 27 -42.89 11.96 1.77
C ALA A 27 -41.82 11.55 2.80
N GLY A 28 -40.70 12.28 2.88
CA GLY A 28 -39.60 12.02 3.82
C GLY A 28 -38.60 10.97 3.34
N ASN A 29 -38.68 10.50 2.09
CA ASN A 29 -37.68 9.57 1.55
C ASN A 29 -36.42 10.33 1.13
N ALA A 30 -35.25 9.78 1.46
CA ALA A 30 -33.97 10.32 1.03
C ALA A 30 -33.58 9.78 -0.36
N HIS A 31 -33.33 10.69 -1.29
CA HIS A 31 -32.87 10.41 -2.65
C HIS A 31 -31.36 10.65 -2.76
N LEU A 32 -30.61 9.58 -3.06
CA LEU A 32 -29.17 9.63 -3.31
C LEU A 32 -28.94 9.76 -4.82
N GLU A 33 -28.39 10.89 -5.26
CA GLU A 33 -28.03 11.08 -6.67
C GLU A 33 -26.89 10.13 -7.08
N HIS A 34 -26.89 9.66 -8.33
CA HIS A 34 -25.85 8.77 -8.89
C HIS A 34 -25.75 7.36 -8.27
N LEU A 35 -26.77 6.89 -7.55
CA LEU A 35 -26.88 5.49 -7.14
C LEU A 35 -26.99 4.56 -8.36
N ARG A 36 -26.17 3.51 -8.40
CA ARG A 36 -26.12 2.53 -9.50
C ARG A 36 -26.30 1.12 -8.95
N LEU A 37 -26.84 0.21 -9.75
CA LEU A 37 -26.80 -1.22 -9.44
C LEU A 37 -25.38 -1.74 -9.69
N ALA A 38 -24.86 -2.57 -8.77
CA ALA A 38 -23.57 -3.21 -8.93
C ALA A 38 -23.58 -4.15 -10.15
N GLU A 39 -22.72 -3.89 -11.12
CA GLU A 39 -22.28 -4.80 -12.21
C GLU A 39 -23.35 -5.68 -12.89
N ARG A 40 -24.60 -5.19 -13.00
CA ARG A 40 -25.64 -5.86 -13.80
C ARG A 40 -26.28 -4.88 -14.79
N PRO A 41 -26.31 -5.21 -16.10
CA PRO A 41 -27.01 -4.39 -17.07
C PRO A 41 -28.50 -4.35 -16.72
N ILE A 42 -29.08 -3.15 -16.71
CA ILE A 42 -30.45 -2.86 -16.29
C ILE A 42 -31.49 -3.65 -17.13
N GLY A 43 -31.10 -4.15 -18.30
CA GLY A 43 -31.94 -5.00 -19.16
C GLY A 43 -31.92 -6.51 -18.86
N ALA A 44 -31.13 -6.99 -17.90
CA ALA A 44 -31.05 -8.41 -17.54
C ALA A 44 -31.88 -8.77 -16.29
N PHE A 45 -32.68 -7.84 -15.79
CA PHE A 45 -33.65 -8.13 -14.74
C PHE A 45 -34.89 -8.75 -15.40
N GLU A 46 -34.96 -10.07 -15.43
CA GLU A 46 -36.25 -10.73 -15.58
C GLU A 46 -37.21 -10.16 -14.52
N PRO A 47 -38.49 -9.92 -14.85
CA PRO A 47 -39.48 -9.34 -13.94
C PRO A 47 -39.75 -10.18 -12.67
N TYR A 48 -39.05 -11.30 -12.49
CA TYR A 48 -39.22 -12.27 -11.40
C TYR A 48 -38.03 -12.34 -10.42
N ALA A 49 -36.96 -11.55 -10.57
CA ALA A 49 -35.79 -11.61 -9.67
C ALA A 49 -35.96 -10.86 -8.32
N VAL A 50 -37.18 -10.75 -7.80
CA VAL A 50 -37.54 -9.85 -6.66
C VAL A 50 -37.23 -10.46 -5.27
N CYS A 51 -36.62 -11.65 -5.19
CA CYS A 51 -36.26 -12.29 -3.91
C CYS A 51 -34.75 -12.50 -3.71
N GLY A 52 -33.90 -11.71 -4.38
CA GLY A 52 -32.44 -11.77 -4.25
C GLY A 52 -31.85 -10.59 -3.49
N MET A 53 -30.61 -10.74 -3.01
CA MET A 53 -29.84 -9.63 -2.46
C MET A 53 -29.50 -8.62 -3.57
N LEU A 54 -29.87 -7.36 -3.36
CA LEU A 54 -29.57 -6.25 -4.26
C LEU A 54 -28.33 -5.51 -3.75
N GLU A 55 -27.32 -5.39 -4.61
CA GLU A 55 -26.12 -4.61 -4.33
C GLU A 55 -26.19 -3.26 -5.06
N LEU A 56 -26.18 -2.19 -4.28
CA LEU A 56 -26.24 -0.82 -4.75
C LEU A 56 -24.85 -0.20 -4.58
N GLN A 57 -24.37 0.52 -5.59
CA GLN A 57 -23.10 1.25 -5.57
C GLN A 57 -23.34 2.75 -5.62
N TRP A 58 -22.69 3.49 -4.72
CA TRP A 58 -22.71 4.94 -4.73
C TRP A 58 -21.27 5.50 -4.84
N PRO A 59 -20.94 6.21 -5.94
CA PRO A 59 -19.62 6.82 -6.11
C PRO A 59 -19.49 8.07 -5.23
N THR A 60 -18.46 8.11 -4.39
CA THR A 60 -18.22 9.22 -3.46
C THR A 60 -16.74 9.44 -3.22
N VAL A 61 -16.33 10.71 -3.13
CA VAL A 61 -14.98 11.12 -2.71
C VAL A 61 -14.69 10.70 -1.25
N MET A 62 -15.72 10.60 -0.40
CA MET A 62 -15.53 10.27 1.02
C MET A 62 -15.14 8.81 1.27
N ALA A 63 -15.39 7.92 0.30
CA ALA A 63 -14.96 6.52 0.37
C ALA A 63 -13.49 6.34 -0.05
N CYS A 64 -12.83 7.39 -0.53
CA CYS A 64 -11.44 7.31 -0.95
C CYS A 64 -10.49 7.33 0.24
N PRO A 65 -9.51 6.40 0.30
CA PRO A 65 -8.47 6.45 1.32
C PRO A 65 -7.53 7.65 1.08
N PRO A 66 -6.77 8.07 2.12
CA PRO A 66 -5.71 9.06 1.95
C PRO A 66 -4.56 8.49 1.09
N CYS A 67 -3.96 9.32 0.24
CA CYS A 67 -2.89 8.89 -0.65
C CYS A 67 -1.59 8.53 0.10
N GLN A 68 -0.97 7.43 -0.30
CA GLN A 68 0.32 6.94 0.19
C GLN A 68 1.38 6.93 -0.94
N ALA A 69 2.66 6.83 -0.59
CA ALA A 69 3.76 6.79 -1.55
C ALA A 69 3.58 5.69 -2.62
N GLN A 70 3.06 4.53 -2.22
CA GLN A 70 2.81 3.37 -3.08
C GLN A 70 1.66 3.56 -4.08
N ASP A 71 0.80 4.57 -3.86
CA ASP A 71 -0.30 4.88 -4.78
C ASP A 71 0.19 5.68 -6.00
N PHE A 72 1.44 6.16 -5.98
CA PHE A 72 2.06 6.86 -7.10
C PHE A 72 3.02 5.93 -7.86
N GLY A 73 2.75 5.75 -9.14
CA GLY A 73 3.59 4.98 -10.06
C GLY A 73 4.45 5.90 -10.92
N ALA A 74 5.71 5.52 -11.10
CA ALA A 74 6.60 6.21 -12.03
C ALA A 74 6.13 6.00 -13.47
N GLN A 75 5.88 7.09 -14.17
CA GLN A 75 5.64 7.15 -15.60
C GLN A 75 6.86 7.73 -16.31
N LEU A 76 7.47 6.90 -17.13
CA LEU A 76 8.66 7.21 -17.89
C LEU A 76 8.27 8.01 -19.15
N GLY A 77 8.88 9.19 -19.31
CA GLY A 77 8.78 9.98 -20.53
C GLY A 77 9.60 9.39 -21.67
N LYS A 78 9.48 10.01 -22.85
CA LYS A 78 10.35 9.71 -24.00
C LYS A 78 11.77 10.20 -23.72
N CYS A 79 12.74 9.55 -24.34
CA CYS A 79 14.13 9.97 -24.33
C CYS A 79 14.31 11.19 -25.23
N ASP A 80 15.02 12.19 -24.72
CA ASP A 80 15.52 13.31 -25.49
C ASP A 80 16.80 12.93 -26.24
N GLU A 81 17.32 13.87 -27.05
CA GLU A 81 18.55 13.69 -27.83
C GLU A 81 19.78 13.47 -26.93
N GLU A 82 19.73 13.93 -25.68
CA GLU A 82 20.78 13.75 -24.66
C GLU A 82 20.70 12.40 -23.95
N GLN A 83 19.83 11.48 -24.41
CA GLN A 83 19.59 10.17 -23.77
C GLN A 83 19.10 10.30 -22.32
N MET A 84 18.34 11.37 -22.02
CA MET A 84 17.68 11.58 -20.74
C MET A 84 16.16 11.48 -20.92
N ARG A 85 15.45 11.01 -19.90
CA ARG A 85 13.99 11.00 -19.84
C ARG A 85 13.51 11.63 -18.56
N PHE A 86 12.37 12.32 -18.64
CA PHE A 86 11.70 12.84 -17.47
C PHE A 86 10.81 11.76 -16.86
N VAL A 87 11.02 11.47 -15.58
CA VAL A 87 10.18 10.58 -14.77
C VAL A 87 9.16 11.43 -14.06
N THR A 88 7.89 11.14 -14.31
CA THR A 88 6.76 11.76 -13.61
C THR A 88 6.07 10.73 -12.75
N PHE A 89 5.34 11.17 -11.72
CA PHE A 89 4.57 10.25 -10.88
C PHE A 89 3.09 10.47 -11.14
N LYS A 90 2.40 9.41 -11.53
CA LYS A 90 0.94 9.41 -11.70
C LYS A 90 0.28 8.54 -10.65
N LEU A 91 -0.93 8.92 -10.31
CA LEU A 91 -1.74 8.18 -9.37
C LEU A 91 -2.23 6.87 -10.02
N MET A 92 -1.87 5.74 -9.40
CA MET A 92 -2.20 4.39 -9.86
C MET A 92 -3.49 3.86 -9.22
N ARG A 93 -3.83 4.34 -8.03
CA ARG A 93 -5.04 3.97 -7.29
C ARG A 93 -5.79 5.22 -6.84
N PRO A 94 -7.13 5.23 -6.92
CA PRO A 94 -7.90 6.39 -6.53
C PRO A 94 -7.78 6.62 -5.02
N CYS A 95 -7.31 7.81 -4.65
CA CYS A 95 -7.14 8.29 -3.28
C CYS A 95 -7.27 9.81 -3.28
N ILE A 96 -7.56 10.42 -2.12
CA ILE A 96 -7.76 11.87 -2.00
C ILE A 96 -7.01 12.39 -0.77
N GLY A 97 -6.28 13.49 -0.94
CA GLY A 97 -5.48 14.09 0.13
C GLY A 97 -4.33 13.19 0.60
N GLY A 98 -3.75 13.49 1.76
CA GLY A 98 -2.60 12.75 2.30
C GLY A 98 -1.28 13.17 1.66
N MET A 99 -0.51 12.19 1.17
CA MET A 99 0.80 12.44 0.58
C MET A 99 0.67 13.06 -0.82
N ALA A 100 1.45 14.11 -1.09
CA ALA A 100 1.55 14.70 -2.43
C ALA A 100 2.35 13.79 -3.37
N ALA A 101 2.05 13.87 -4.67
CA ALA A 101 2.82 13.16 -5.69
C ALA A 101 4.31 13.54 -5.58
N PRO A 102 5.24 12.57 -5.63
CA PRO A 102 6.67 12.88 -5.61
C PRO A 102 7.05 13.80 -6.78
N PRO A 103 8.03 14.71 -6.58
CA PRO A 103 8.49 15.57 -7.65
C PRO A 103 9.13 14.73 -8.77
N GLY A 104 8.88 15.13 -10.02
CA GLY A 104 9.51 14.50 -11.17
C GLY A 104 11.01 14.79 -11.23
N TYR A 105 11.78 13.86 -11.81
CA TYR A 105 13.22 13.98 -11.98
C TYR A 105 13.67 13.49 -13.36
N LYS A 106 14.87 13.87 -13.81
CA LYS A 106 15.47 13.37 -15.05
C LYS A 106 16.37 12.17 -14.75
N GLU A 107 16.27 11.12 -15.55
CA GLU A 107 17.17 9.97 -15.50
C GLU A 107 17.67 9.59 -16.89
N SER A 108 18.78 8.85 -16.96
CA SER A 108 19.29 8.37 -18.24
C SER A 108 18.44 7.24 -18.81
N CYS A 109 18.25 7.26 -20.13
CA CYS A 109 17.53 6.27 -20.90
C CYS A 109 18.28 4.96 -21.09
N ALA A 110 19.61 5.04 -21.11
CA ALA A 110 20.42 3.85 -21.17
C ALA A 110 20.37 3.18 -19.79
N GLY A 111 19.89 1.94 -19.74
CA GLY A 111 20.09 1.06 -18.57
C GLY A 111 21.56 0.86 -18.22
N ASP A 112 22.47 1.38 -19.06
CA ASP A 112 23.88 1.58 -18.80
C ASP A 112 24.09 2.68 -17.77
N ASN A 113 23.96 2.29 -16.50
CA ASN A 113 25.14 2.15 -15.65
C ASN A 113 24.72 1.76 -14.22
N ILE A 114 24.30 0.51 -14.05
CA ILE A 114 24.36 -0.13 -12.72
C ILE A 114 25.78 0.02 -12.13
N LYS A 115 26.81 0.06 -12.98
CA LYS A 115 28.20 0.37 -12.58
C LYS A 115 28.43 1.80 -12.10
N SER A 116 27.78 2.83 -12.65
CA SER A 116 27.97 4.23 -12.19
C SER A 116 27.15 4.49 -10.92
N ILE A 117 25.94 3.92 -10.85
CA ILE A 117 25.10 3.94 -9.66
C ILE A 117 25.80 3.18 -8.52
N ALA A 118 26.37 2.00 -8.76
CA ALA A 118 27.17 1.28 -7.78
C ALA A 118 28.44 2.05 -7.37
N LYS A 119 29.06 2.81 -8.28
CA LYS A 119 30.24 3.64 -7.97
C LYS A 119 29.87 4.87 -7.13
N HIS A 120 28.70 5.47 -7.36
CA HIS A 120 28.19 6.59 -6.56
C HIS A 120 27.67 6.13 -5.20
N VAL A 121 26.84 5.09 -5.17
CA VAL A 121 26.35 4.47 -3.93
C VAL A 121 27.53 3.92 -3.12
N GLY A 122 28.51 3.27 -3.74
CA GLY A 122 29.73 2.81 -3.06
C GLY A 122 30.60 3.93 -2.49
N LYS A 123 30.54 5.13 -3.04
CA LYS A 123 31.25 6.31 -2.54
C LYS A 123 30.50 6.97 -1.38
N VAL A 124 29.17 7.11 -1.50
CA VAL A 124 28.29 7.66 -0.47
C VAL A 124 28.20 6.74 0.75
N VAL A 125 28.12 5.42 0.56
CA VAL A 125 28.11 4.44 1.66
C VAL A 125 29.45 4.42 2.41
N LYS A 126 30.57 4.64 1.70
CA LYS A 126 31.90 4.71 2.31
C LYS A 126 32.10 5.98 3.15
N GLU A 127 31.44 7.08 2.80
CA GLU A 127 31.43 8.32 3.60
C GLU A 127 30.43 8.27 4.76
N GLN A 128 29.26 7.66 4.55
CA GLN A 128 28.16 7.73 5.53
C GLN A 128 28.19 6.61 6.59
N TYR A 129 28.88 5.50 6.32
CA TYR A 129 29.11 4.44 7.30
C TYR A 129 30.59 4.08 7.33
N PRO A 130 31.35 4.51 8.35
CA PRO A 130 32.70 4.00 8.52
C PRO A 130 32.57 2.50 8.75
N MET A 131 33.01 1.68 7.79
CA MET A 131 32.94 0.20 7.79
C MET A 131 33.31 -0.45 9.13
N ARG A 132 34.12 0.24 9.96
CA ARG A 132 34.48 -0.20 11.31
C ARG A 132 33.28 -0.28 12.26
N ALA A 133 32.32 0.64 12.19
CA ALA A 133 31.17 0.67 13.09
C ALA A 133 30.17 -0.47 12.80
N THR A 134 29.94 -0.79 11.52
CA THR A 134 29.07 -1.91 11.11
C THR A 134 29.69 -3.27 11.41
N ILE A 135 31.01 -3.43 11.26
CA ILE A 135 31.69 -4.67 11.65
C ILE A 135 31.59 -4.90 13.16
N VAL A 136 31.76 -3.84 13.97
CA VAL A 136 31.65 -3.94 15.44
C VAL A 136 30.23 -4.27 15.88
N SER A 137 29.20 -3.68 15.26
CA SER A 137 27.81 -4.00 15.61
C SER A 137 27.43 -5.44 15.27
N VAL A 138 27.85 -5.94 14.10
CA VAL A 138 27.60 -7.33 13.69
C VAL A 138 28.34 -8.31 14.60
N ALA A 139 29.60 -8.02 14.96
CA ALA A 139 30.37 -8.85 15.89
C ALA A 139 29.73 -8.90 17.29
N ALA A 140 29.22 -7.78 17.80
CA ALA A 140 28.53 -7.72 19.09
C ALA A 140 27.23 -8.55 19.11
N VAL A 141 26.45 -8.50 18.02
CA VAL A 141 25.22 -9.31 17.89
C VAL A 141 25.55 -10.80 17.85
N LEU A 142 26.57 -11.21 17.08
CA LEU A 142 27.01 -12.59 17.00
C LEU A 142 27.49 -13.11 18.36
N LEU A 143 28.30 -12.33 19.08
CA LEU A 143 28.73 -12.68 20.44
C LEU A 143 27.54 -12.82 21.39
N GLY A 144 26.58 -11.90 21.35
CA GLY A 144 25.34 -11.98 22.14
C GLY A 144 24.57 -13.27 21.88
N CYS A 145 24.36 -13.64 20.61
CA CYS A 145 23.71 -14.89 20.24
C CYS A 145 24.47 -16.13 20.76
N THR A 146 25.80 -16.14 20.65
CA THR A 146 26.61 -17.27 21.17
C THR A 146 26.50 -17.42 22.69
N LEU A 147 26.47 -16.32 23.44
CA LEU A 147 26.31 -16.34 24.90
C LEU A 147 24.93 -16.85 25.31
N ILE A 148 23.86 -16.47 24.60
CA ILE A 148 22.50 -16.97 24.87
C ILE A 148 22.41 -18.47 24.59
N CYS A 149 22.98 -18.93 23.47
CA CYS A 149 23.07 -20.36 23.16
C CYS A 149 23.87 -21.12 24.22
N TYR A 150 24.96 -20.54 24.72
CA TYR A 150 25.78 -21.16 25.76
C TYR A 150 25.04 -21.24 27.11
N ALA A 151 24.35 -20.17 27.50
CA ALA A 151 23.56 -20.14 28.75
C ALA A 151 22.41 -21.15 28.72
N THR A 152 21.71 -21.27 27.59
CA THR A 152 20.62 -22.26 27.43
C THR A 152 21.15 -23.70 27.44
N HIS A 153 22.32 -23.94 26.86
CA HIS A 153 23.00 -25.23 26.93
C HIS A 153 23.41 -25.60 28.37
N LEU A 154 24.00 -24.66 29.11
CA LEU A 154 24.34 -24.85 30.53
C LEU A 154 23.12 -25.14 31.38
N HIS A 155 22.02 -24.40 31.19
CA HIS A 155 20.78 -24.64 31.92
C HIS A 155 20.22 -26.05 31.66
N ARG A 156 20.29 -26.54 30.42
CA ARG A 156 19.91 -27.92 30.10
C ARG A 156 20.83 -28.94 30.77
N SER A 157 22.14 -28.72 30.75
CA SER A 157 23.13 -29.60 31.37
C SER A 157 22.97 -29.69 32.90
N TYR A 158 22.77 -28.55 33.57
CA TYR A 158 22.51 -28.53 35.02
C TYR A 158 21.19 -29.21 35.39
N ARG A 159 20.13 -29.03 34.60
CA ARG A 159 18.86 -29.74 34.81
C ARG A 159 19.04 -31.25 34.69
N GLN A 160 19.85 -31.72 33.73
CA GLN A 160 20.13 -33.15 33.58
C GLN A 160 20.91 -33.72 34.75
N ARG A 161 21.91 -32.99 35.28
CA ARG A 161 22.66 -33.43 36.47
C ARG A 161 21.82 -33.45 37.73
N PHE A 162 20.98 -32.43 37.96
CA PHE A 162 20.04 -32.42 39.09
C PHE A 162 19.06 -33.60 39.07
N LEU A 163 18.68 -34.10 37.89
CA LEU A 163 17.84 -35.29 37.75
C LEU A 163 18.61 -36.60 37.98
N GLN A 164 19.93 -36.61 37.83
CA GLN A 164 20.77 -37.79 38.07
C GLN A 164 21.24 -37.89 39.53
N ASP A 165 21.51 -36.77 40.19
CA ASP A 165 22.00 -36.73 41.59
C ASP A 165 20.85 -36.58 42.62
N GLY A 166 19.60 -36.52 42.15
CA GLY A 166 18.39 -36.27 42.93
C GLY A 166 17.42 -37.45 43.03
N LEU A 167 17.95 -38.68 43.15
CA LEU A 167 17.21 -39.89 43.51
C LEU A 167 18.09 -40.83 44.34
#